data_AF-A0A849PFC3-F1
#
_entry.id   AF-A0A849PFC3-F1
#
_cell.length_a   1.000
_cell.length_b   1.000
_cell.length_c   1.000
_cell.angle_alpha   90.00
_cell.angle_beta   90.00
_cell.angle_gamma   90.00
#
_symmetry.space_group_name_H-M   'P 1'
#
loop_
_entity.id
_entity.type
_entity.pdbx_description
1 polymer ?
#
loop_
_entity_poly.entity_id
_entity_poly.type
_entity_poly.pdbx_seq_one_letter_code
_entity_poly.pdbx_strand_id
1 'polypeptide(L)'
;MNIFIISSAEKTVDFRKYGGTELVVGDLATSLSKFNEVEEVAVACCKGSVFPENLPKLKVIETLEESEDMHHDWVAREADAYQIYEKYLDDYDIIVDNTKFDPIYDYEMAHPDANIFHIFHAPC
;
A
#
# COMPACT_ATOMS: atom_id res chain seq x y z
N MET A 1 -15.16 -7.93 -5.38
CA MET A 1 -14.51 -7.38 -4.17
C MET A 1 -13.30 -6.57 -4.57
N ASN A 2 -13.17 -5.35 -4.06
CA ASN A 2 -12.08 -4.42 -4.31
C ASN A 2 -11.15 -4.37 -3.10
N ILE A 3 -9.85 -4.55 -3.33
CA ILE A 3 -8.84 -4.55 -2.26
C ILE A 3 -7.88 -3.39 -2.46
N PHE A 4 -7.65 -2.62 -1.41
CA PHE A 4 -6.64 -1.58 -1.34
C PHE A 4 -5.44 -2.04 -0.53
N ILE A 5 -4.23 -1.98 -1.08
CA ILE A 5 -3.00 -2.33 -0.38
C ILE A 5 -2.16 -1.07 -0.22
N ILE A 6 -1.76 -0.79 1.01
CA ILE A 6 -0.91 0.36 1.34
C ILE A 6 0.52 -0.15 1.50
N SER A 7 1.43 0.39 0.69
CA SER A 7 2.88 0.23 0.85
C SER A 7 3.46 1.45 1.55
N SER A 8 4.61 1.26 2.21
CA SER A 8 5.35 2.36 2.82
C SER A 8 5.77 3.40 1.78
N ALA A 9 5.82 4.65 2.19
CA ALA A 9 6.33 5.76 1.39
C ALA A 9 7.86 5.76 1.22
N GLU A 10 8.58 4.77 1.75
CA GLU A 10 10.04 4.77 1.78
C GLU A 10 10.69 4.29 0.48
N LYS A 11 10.26 3.13 -0.03
CA LYS A 11 10.90 2.44 -1.16
C LYS A 11 9.90 2.07 -2.24
N THR A 12 10.40 1.92 -3.46
CA THR A 12 9.59 1.38 -4.56
C THR A 12 9.27 -0.09 -4.33
N VAL A 13 8.06 -0.51 -4.72
CA VAL A 13 7.73 -1.93 -4.85
C VAL A 13 8.43 -2.43 -6.10
N ASP A 14 9.66 -2.94 -5.95
CA ASP A 14 10.45 -3.52 -7.04
C ASP A 14 11.19 -4.76 -6.52
N PHE A 15 10.69 -5.93 -6.89
CA PHE A 15 11.23 -7.25 -6.51
C PHE A 15 12.67 -7.48 -6.98
N ARG A 16 13.19 -6.66 -7.90
CA ARG A 16 14.58 -6.71 -8.37
C ARG A 16 15.51 -5.90 -7.49
N LYS A 17 14.98 -4.94 -6.73
CA LYS A 17 15.73 -4.03 -5.85
C LYS A 17 15.63 -4.43 -4.38
N TYR A 18 14.44 -4.81 -3.91
CA TYR A 18 14.14 -4.96 -2.48
C TYR A 18 13.50 -6.32 -2.17
N GLY A 19 13.71 -6.79 -0.93
CA GLY A 19 13.25 -8.10 -0.45
C GLY A 19 12.47 -8.08 0.86
N GLY A 20 12.14 -6.89 1.38
CA GLY A 20 11.42 -6.71 2.63
C GLY A 20 9.91 -6.55 2.41
N THR A 21 9.31 -5.56 3.07
CA THR A 21 7.90 -5.20 2.91
C THR A 21 7.52 -4.96 1.44
N GLU A 22 8.44 -4.44 0.64
CA GLU A 22 8.24 -4.18 -0.79
C GLU A 22 7.92 -5.47 -1.56
N LEU A 23 8.67 -6.54 -1.28
CA LEU A 23 8.44 -7.85 -1.90
C LEU A 23 7.10 -8.44 -1.46
N VAL A 24 6.78 -8.34 -0.16
CA VAL A 24 5.51 -8.84 0.38
C VAL A 24 4.32 -8.13 -0.26
N VAL A 25 4.36 -6.80 -0.36
CA VAL A 25 3.31 -6.01 -1.02
C VAL A 25 3.18 -6.40 -2.50
N GLY A 26 4.30 -6.52 -3.22
CA GLY A 26 4.31 -6.92 -4.63
C GLY A 26 3.71 -8.30 -4.87
N ASP A 27 4.10 -9.28 -4.07
CA ASP A 27 3.62 -10.66 -4.16
C ASP A 27 2.15 -10.77 -3.76
N LEU A 28 1.71 -10.05 -2.72
CA LEU A 28 0.32 -10.00 -2.28
C LEU A 28 -0.57 -9.41 -3.38
N ALA A 29 -0.20 -8.25 -3.93
CA ALA A 29 -0.94 -7.59 -4.99
C ALA A 29 -1.06 -8.48 -6.24
N THR A 30 0.06 -9.10 -6.64
CA THR A 30 0.14 -10.01 -7.79
C THR A 30 -0.74 -11.24 -7.59
N SER A 31 -0.73 -11.80 -6.38
CA SER A 31 -1.48 -13.02 -6.07
C SER A 31 -2.97 -12.74 -6.00
N LEU A 32 -3.39 -11.69 -5.29
CA LEU A 32 -4.80 -11.30 -5.15
C LEU A 32 -5.44 -10.95 -6.49
N SER A 33 -4.69 -10.30 -7.40
CA SER A 33 -5.16 -9.96 -8.75
C SER A 33 -5.53 -11.17 -9.62
N LYS A 34 -5.18 -12.39 -9.21
CA LYS A 34 -5.48 -13.64 -9.95
C LYS A 34 -6.75 -14.34 -9.48
N PHE A 35 -7.33 -13.94 -8.35
CA PHE A 35 -8.56 -14.54 -7.85
C PHE A 35 -9.77 -14.00 -8.61
N ASN A 36 -10.79 -14.83 -8.80
CA ASN A 36 -11.98 -14.47 -9.59
C ASN A 36 -12.92 -13.54 -8.82
N GLU A 37 -12.97 -13.70 -7.51
CA GLU A 37 -13.77 -12.97 -6.54
C GLU A 37 -13.27 -11.53 -6.32
N VAL A 38 -11.99 -11.30 -6.63
CA VAL A 38 -11.35 -9.99 -6.63
C VAL A 38 -11.61 -9.32 -7.98
N GLU A 39 -12.16 -8.12 -7.96
CA GLU A 39 -12.46 -7.32 -9.15
C GLU A 39 -11.32 -6.35 -9.43
N GLU A 40 -10.84 -5.67 -8.39
CA GLU A 40 -9.70 -4.75 -8.44
C GLU A 40 -8.79 -4.94 -7.23
N VAL A 41 -7.48 -4.80 -7.46
CA VAL A 41 -6.47 -4.60 -6.43
C VAL A 41 -5.80 -3.27 -6.71
N ALA A 42 -5.97 -2.30 -5.84
CA ALA A 42 -5.20 -1.06 -5.87
C ALA A 42 -3.99 -1.16 -4.93
N VAL A 43 -2.86 -0.61 -5.35
CA VAL A 43 -1.67 -0.49 -4.51
C VAL A 43 -1.22 0.96 -4.46
N ALA A 44 -1.27 1.55 -3.26
CA ALA A 44 -0.61 2.82 -2.99
C ALA A 44 0.87 2.56 -2.70
N CYS A 45 1.76 3.09 -3.55
CA CYS A 45 3.20 2.86 -3.43
C CYS A 45 4.02 4.01 -4.00
N CYS A 46 5.33 4.02 -3.74
CA CYS A 46 6.23 5.02 -4.33
C CYS A 46 6.16 4.99 -5.87
N LYS A 47 6.35 6.16 -6.48
CA LYS A 47 6.47 6.34 -7.93
C LYS A 47 7.57 5.47 -8.51
N GLY A 48 7.33 4.93 -9.71
CA GLY A 48 8.28 4.04 -10.36
C GLY A 48 8.35 2.63 -9.78
N SER A 49 7.39 2.24 -8.92
CA SER A 49 7.19 0.85 -8.51
C SER A 49 6.86 -0.04 -9.72
N VAL A 50 7.33 -1.29 -9.70
CA VAL A 50 7.25 -2.22 -10.82
C VAL A 50 6.55 -3.51 -10.41
N PHE A 51 5.46 -3.80 -11.10
CA PHE A 51 4.68 -5.02 -10.94
C PHE A 51 4.76 -5.89 -12.20
N PRO A 52 4.45 -7.20 -12.11
CA PRO A 52 4.38 -8.08 -13.27
C PRO A 52 3.42 -7.57 -14.35
N GLU A 53 3.80 -7.73 -15.61
CA GLU A 53 2.93 -7.44 -16.75
C GLU A 53 1.73 -8.40 -16.80
N ASN A 54 0.61 -7.96 -17.38
CA ASN A 54 -0.63 -8.73 -17.55
C ASN A 54 -1.44 -8.99 -16.26
N LEU A 55 -1.46 -8.02 -15.35
CA LEU A 55 -2.38 -7.99 -14.19
C LEU A 55 -3.51 -6.98 -14.44
N PRO A 56 -4.57 -7.33 -15.20
CA PRO A 56 -5.62 -6.38 -15.62
C PRO A 56 -6.48 -5.86 -14.46
N LYS A 57 -6.45 -6.53 -13.31
CA LYS A 57 -7.14 -6.14 -12.08
C LYS A 57 -6.28 -5.25 -11.18
N LEU A 58 -5.01 -5.07 -11.51
CA LEU A 58 -4.08 -4.29 -10.70
C LEU A 58 -4.12 -2.83 -11.12
N LYS A 59 -4.34 -1.95 -10.14
CA LYS A 59 -4.26 -0.50 -10.28
C LYS A 59 -3.14 0.03 -9.40
N VAL A 60 -2.23 0.80 -9.97
CA VAL A 60 -1.15 1.45 -9.21
C VAL A 60 -1.56 2.88 -8.90
N ILE A 61 -1.48 3.24 -7.62
CA ILE A 61 -1.69 4.59 -7.12
C ILE A 61 -0.34 5.11 -6.65
N GLU A 62 0.29 5.90 -7.51
CA GLU A 62 1.59 6.46 -7.20
C GLU A 62 1.48 7.57 -6.15
N THR A 63 2.40 7.55 -5.18
CA THR A 63 2.47 8.53 -4.10
C THR A 63 3.70 9.44 -4.26
N LEU A 64 4.76 9.19 -3.49
CA LEU A 64 6.00 9.97 -3.47
C LEU A 64 7.12 9.26 -4.27
N GLU A 65 8.17 9.98 -4.67
CA GLU A 65 9.40 9.38 -5.22
C GLU A 65 10.14 8.60 -4.13
N GLU A 66 10.81 7.47 -4.39
CA GLU A 66 11.53 6.73 -3.34
C GLU A 66 12.54 7.61 -2.58
N SER A 67 12.69 7.38 -1.26
CA SER A 67 13.67 8.12 -0.47
C SER A 67 15.08 7.62 -0.77
N GLU A 68 15.99 8.53 -1.09
CA GLU A 68 17.43 8.27 -1.19
C GLU A 68 18.14 8.46 0.16
N ASP A 69 17.54 9.20 1.09
CA ASP A 69 18.05 9.40 2.44
C ASP A 69 17.43 8.38 3.40
N MET A 70 18.23 7.90 4.34
CA MET A 70 17.78 6.99 5.40
C MET A 70 17.46 7.76 6.69
N HIS A 71 17.96 9.00 6.82
CA HIS A 71 17.91 9.80 8.03
C HIS A 71 16.98 11.01 7.87
N HIS A 72 15.78 10.79 7.33
CA HIS A 72 14.71 11.78 7.24
C HIS A 72 13.57 11.47 8.24
N ASP A 73 12.55 12.32 8.23
CA ASP A 73 11.33 12.11 8.99
C ASP A 73 10.39 11.14 8.26
N TRP A 74 10.41 9.88 8.68
CA TRP A 74 9.60 8.83 8.06
C TRP A 74 8.10 9.04 8.33
N VAL A 75 7.75 9.55 9.51
CA VAL A 75 6.34 9.76 9.90
C VAL A 75 5.72 10.86 9.05
N ALA A 76 6.41 12.00 8.90
CA ALA A 76 5.94 13.09 8.04
C ALA A 76 5.75 12.63 6.59
N ARG A 77 6.67 11.80 6.11
CA ARG A 77 6.63 11.28 4.75
C ARG A 77 5.47 10.32 4.50
N GLU A 78 5.15 9.46 5.47
CA GLU A 78 3.98 8.58 5.39
C GLU A 78 2.67 9.37 5.46
N ALA A 79 2.63 10.45 6.24
CA ALA A 79 1.51 11.38 6.24
C ALA A 79 1.33 12.11 4.89
N ASP A 80 2.43 12.51 4.24
CA ASP A 80 2.39 13.11 2.91
C ASP A 80 1.89 12.12 1.85
N ALA A 81 2.28 10.85 1.93
CA ALA A 81 1.77 9.79 1.07
C ALA A 81 0.28 9.54 1.31
N TYR A 82 -0.15 9.51 2.58
CA TYR A 82 -1.55 9.34 2.98
C TYR A 82 -2.48 10.38 2.33
N GLN A 83 -2.09 11.66 2.34
CA GLN A 83 -2.89 12.72 1.69
C GLN A 83 -3.16 12.49 0.19
N ILE A 84 -2.33 11.69 -0.47
CA ILE A 84 -2.52 11.35 -1.89
C ILE A 84 -3.56 10.24 -2.05
N TYR A 85 -3.49 9.21 -1.21
CA TYR A 85 -4.27 7.99 -1.39
C TYR A 85 -5.54 7.90 -0.54
N GLU A 86 -5.67 8.66 0.54
CA GLU A 86 -6.80 8.64 1.48
C GLU A 86 -8.15 8.71 0.75
N LYS A 87 -8.26 9.60 -0.23
CA LYS A 87 -9.49 9.83 -1.02
C LYS A 87 -10.00 8.62 -1.79
N TYR A 88 -9.19 7.56 -1.92
CA TYR A 88 -9.60 6.33 -2.58
C TYR A 88 -10.07 5.27 -1.60
N LEU A 89 -9.76 5.37 -0.30
CA LEU A 89 -9.98 4.29 0.66
C LEU A 89 -11.45 3.87 0.75
N ASP A 90 -12.38 4.82 0.68
CA ASP A 90 -13.82 4.58 0.72
C ASP A 90 -14.36 3.77 -0.49
N ASP A 91 -13.60 3.66 -1.58
CA ASP A 91 -14.01 2.92 -2.79
C ASP A 91 -13.74 1.40 -2.69
N TYR A 92 -13.08 0.94 -1.61
CA TYR A 92 -12.60 -0.45 -1.48
C TYR A 92 -13.24 -1.19 -0.32
N ASP A 93 -13.53 -2.47 -0.54
CA ASP A 93 -14.19 -3.34 0.44
C ASP A 93 -13.23 -3.80 1.55
N ILE A 94 -11.92 -3.85 1.24
CA ILE A 94 -10.85 -4.29 2.14
C ILE A 94 -9.66 -3.36 1.97
N ILE A 95 -9.11 -2.88 3.10
CA ILE A 95 -7.86 -2.12 3.14
C ILE A 95 -6.81 -2.97 3.87
N VAL A 96 -5.61 -3.08 3.29
CA VAL A 96 -4.48 -3.83 3.84
C VAL A 96 -3.33 -2.87 4.08
N ASP A 97 -3.11 -2.52 5.35
CA ASP A 97 -2.04 -1.62 5.78
C ASP A 97 -0.75 -2.39 6.09
N ASN A 98 0.35 -2.02 5.44
CA ASN A 98 1.69 -2.57 5.68
C ASN A 98 2.65 -1.55 6.32
N THR A 99 2.15 -0.38 6.72
CA THR A 99 2.97 0.78 7.07
C THR A 99 3.14 0.93 8.58
N LYS A 100 2.13 0.55 9.39
CA LYS A 100 2.13 0.70 10.86
C LYS A 100 2.15 2.17 11.33
N PHE A 101 1.67 3.12 10.52
CA PHE A 101 1.64 4.53 10.91
C PHE A 101 0.23 5.02 11.28
N ASP A 102 0.20 6.05 12.13
CA ASP A 102 -1.02 6.62 12.72
C ASP A 102 -2.13 7.02 11.74
N PRO A 103 -1.87 7.54 10.51
CA PRO A 103 -2.94 8.02 9.63
C PRO A 103 -4.02 6.99 9.30
N ILE A 104 -3.67 5.69 9.21
CA ILE A 104 -4.67 4.64 8.94
C ILE A 104 -5.49 4.31 10.18
N TYR A 105 -4.91 4.39 11.38
CA TYR A 105 -5.68 4.24 12.61
C TYR A 105 -6.65 5.41 12.81
N ASP A 106 -6.23 6.63 12.50
CA ASP A 106 -7.11 7.81 12.53
C ASP A 106 -8.27 7.64 11.52
N TYR A 107 -7.98 7.10 10.33
CA TYR A 107 -9.00 6.77 9.34
C TYR A 107 -9.97 5.69 9.86
N GLU A 108 -9.48 4.59 10.44
CA GLU A 108 -10.30 3.53 11.04
C GLU A 108 -11.24 4.08 12.13
N MET A 109 -10.72 4.96 13.00
CA MET A 109 -11.50 5.59 14.06
C MET A 109 -12.61 6.50 13.51
N ALA A 110 -12.36 7.18 12.39
CA ALA A 110 -13.35 8.01 11.71
C ALA A 110 -14.35 7.19 10.86
N HIS A 111 -13.97 5.99 10.43
CA HIS A 111 -14.72 5.13 9.52
C HIS A 111 -14.85 3.72 10.13
N PRO A 112 -15.66 3.55 11.21
CA PRO A 112 -15.72 2.29 11.96
C PRO A 112 -16.28 1.09 11.17
N ASP A 113 -16.90 1.33 10.01
CA ASP A 113 -17.37 0.30 9.09
C ASP A 113 -16.29 -0.12 8.06
N ALA A 114 -15.16 0.58 8.00
CA ALA A 114 -14.05 0.23 7.11
C ALA A 114 -13.41 -1.09 7.57
N ASN A 115 -13.16 -1.98 6.61
CA ASN A 115 -12.58 -3.29 6.88
C ASN A 115 -11.06 -3.25 6.66
N ILE A 116 -10.31 -2.97 7.73
CA ILE A 116 -8.88 -2.71 7.67
C ILE A 116 -8.10 -3.86 8.31
N PHE A 117 -7.08 -4.35 7.62
CA PHE A 117 -6.14 -5.36 8.10
C PHE A 117 -4.75 -4.74 8.22
N HIS A 118 -4.27 -4.59 9.45
CA HIS A 118 -2.90 -4.14 9.72
C HIS A 118 -1.93 -5.33 9.74
N ILE A 119 -0.89 -5.27 8.91
CA ILE A 119 0.15 -6.28 8.80
C ILE A 119 1.47 -5.71 9.33
N PHE A 120 1.99 -6.33 10.40
CA PHE A 120 3.24 -5.93 11.03
C PHE A 120 4.40 -6.81 10.53
N HIS A 121 5.38 -6.20 9.86
CA HIS A 121 6.55 -6.90 9.29
C HIS A 121 7.73 -7.03 10.27
N ALA A 122 7.65 -6.37 11.43
CA ALA A 122 8.63 -6.45 12.51
C ALA A 122 7.91 -6.42 13.87
N PRO A 123 8.47 -7.08 14.91
CA PRO A 123 7.91 -7.00 16.26
C PRO A 123 7.87 -5.54 16.75
N CYS A 124 6.76 -5.20 17.40
CA CYS A 124 6.49 -3.87 17.96
C CYS A 124 7.26 -3.60 19.24
#